data_AF-X0PB72-F1
#
_entry.id   AF-X0PB72-F1
#
_cell.length_a   1.000
_cell.length_b   1.000
_cell.length_c   1.000
_cell.angle_alpha   90.00
_cell.angle_beta   90.00
_cell.angle_gamma   90.00
#
_symmetry.space_group_name_H-M   'P 1'
#
loop_
_entity.id
_entity.type
_entity.pdbx_description
1 polymer ?
#
loop_
_entity_poly.entity_id
_entity_poly.type
_entity_poly.pdbx_seq_one_letter_code
_entity_poly.pdbx_strand_id
1 'polypeptide(L)'
;MERLHQLGVKQIMMISGDRQPIAQQIADKVGIDKVYAEKLPKEKIAVLDQLDNTERPVCMVGDGVNDAPSLATADVGIAMGLMVPPLPVNRQMP
;
A
#
# COMPACT_ATOMS: atom_id res chain seq x y z
N MET A 1 2.29 12.54 6.51
CA MET A 1 2.10 11.49 7.53
C MET A 1 1.83 12.03 8.92
N GLU A 2 2.39 13.20 9.29
CA GLU A 2 2.18 13.86 10.58
C GLU A 2 0.73 13.89 11.10
N ARG A 3 -0.26 14.21 10.23
CA ARG A 3 -1.68 14.21 10.61
C ARG A 3 -2.16 12.84 11.10
N LEU A 4 -1.70 11.74 10.50
CA LEU A 4 -2.06 10.39 10.93
C LEU A 4 -1.43 10.07 12.29
N HIS A 5 -0.16 10.44 12.48
CA HIS A 5 0.50 10.29 13.78
C HIS A 5 -0.19 11.12 14.86
N GLN A 6 -0.62 12.36 14.56
CA GLN A 6 -1.40 13.21 15.48
C GLN A 6 -2.77 12.62 15.83
N LEU A 7 -3.36 11.82 14.94
CA LEU A 7 -4.60 11.09 15.17
C LEU A 7 -4.38 9.76 15.93
N GLY A 8 -3.15 9.46 16.34
CA GLY A 8 -2.80 8.30 17.15
C GLY A 8 -2.37 7.06 16.37
N VAL A 9 -2.17 7.17 15.05
CA VAL A 9 -1.54 6.08 14.26
C VAL A 9 -0.10 5.94 14.76
N LYS A 10 0.24 4.78 15.33
CA LYS A 10 1.56 4.56 15.95
C LYS A 10 2.67 4.28 14.94
N GLN A 11 2.32 3.62 13.85
CA GLN A 11 3.27 3.19 12.84
C GLN A 11 2.61 3.20 11.45
N ILE A 12 3.36 3.67 10.47
CA ILE A 12 2.97 3.72 9.07
C ILE A 12 4.00 2.91 8.30
N MET A 13 3.53 1.90 7.56
CA MET A 13 4.38 0.95 6.86
C MET A 13 4.12 1.00 5.35
N MET A 14 5.19 0.90 4.56
CA MET A 14 5.11 0.67 3.12
C MET A 14 5.42 -0.80 2.82
N ILE A 15 4.55 -1.46 2.07
CA ILE A 15 4.80 -2.80 1.54
C ILE A 15 4.75 -2.71 0.02
N SER A 16 5.88 -2.84 -0.65
CA SER A 16 6.02 -2.66 -2.10
C SER A 16 6.75 -3.83 -2.77
N GLY A 17 6.42 -4.07 -4.03
CA GLY A 17 7.18 -4.96 -4.92
C GLY A 17 8.39 -4.28 -5.57
N ASP A 18 8.54 -2.95 -5.40
CA ASP A 18 9.67 -2.19 -5.93
C ASP A 18 10.98 -2.54 -5.23
N ARG A 19 12.08 -2.17 -5.89
CA ARG A 19 13.43 -2.32 -5.34
C ARG A 19 13.63 -1.48 -4.08
N GLN A 20 14.40 -2.00 -3.14
CA GLN A 20 14.71 -1.37 -1.85
C GLN A 20 15.09 0.13 -1.98
N PRO A 21 16.00 0.55 -2.88
CA PRO A 21 16.40 1.96 -2.95
C PRO A 21 15.25 2.89 -3.37
N ILE A 22 14.37 2.43 -4.25
CA ILE A 22 13.23 3.23 -4.75
C ILE A 22 12.17 3.35 -3.65
N ALA A 23 11.82 2.24 -3.02
CA ALA A 23 10.85 2.21 -1.93
C ALA A 23 11.30 3.10 -0.75
N GLN A 24 12.58 3.02 -0.37
CA GLN A 24 13.13 3.85 0.70
C GLN A 24 13.10 5.34 0.35
N GLN A 25 13.50 5.70 -0.88
CA GLN A 25 13.44 7.09 -1.32
C GLN A 25 12.03 7.70 -1.26
N ILE A 26 11.00 6.91 -1.59
CA ILE A 26 9.61 7.36 -1.50
C ILE A 26 9.18 7.46 -0.04
N ALA A 27 9.51 6.45 0.77
CA ALA A 27 9.21 6.42 2.20
C ALA A 27 9.78 7.64 2.94
N ASP A 28 11.04 7.99 2.67
CA ASP A 28 11.71 9.14 3.29
C ASP A 28 11.03 10.46 2.91
N LYS A 29 10.59 10.60 1.65
CA LYS A 29 9.94 11.81 1.14
C LYS A 29 8.55 12.05 1.76
N VAL A 30 7.81 10.99 2.05
CA VAL A 30 6.42 11.11 2.54
C VAL A 30 6.31 10.89 4.05
N GLY A 31 7.35 10.38 4.70
CA GLY A 31 7.44 10.19 6.15
C GLY A 31 6.85 8.85 6.61
N ILE A 32 7.26 7.75 5.97
CA ILE A 32 6.89 6.37 6.36
C ILE A 32 7.93 5.81 7.33
N ASP A 33 7.46 5.12 8.36
CA ASP A 33 8.28 4.66 9.47
C ASP A 33 9.03 3.34 9.15
N LYS A 34 8.42 2.48 8.34
CA LYS A 34 8.97 1.15 8.01
C LYS A 34 8.70 0.75 6.57
N VAL A 35 9.69 0.15 5.92
CA VAL A 35 9.61 -0.26 4.51
C VAL A 35 9.88 -1.74 4.37
N TYR A 36 8.97 -2.42 3.66
CA TYR A 36 9.11 -3.79 3.17
C TYR A 36 9.11 -3.74 1.65
N ALA A 37 10.30 -3.71 1.05
CA ALA A 37 10.46 -3.69 -0.41
C ALA A 37 10.63 -5.11 -0.97
N GLU A 38 10.61 -5.21 -2.31
CA GLU A 38 10.86 -6.43 -3.08
C GLU A 38 9.93 -7.60 -2.67
N LYS A 39 8.70 -7.29 -2.28
CA LYS A 39 7.71 -8.28 -1.81
C LYS A 39 6.82 -8.78 -2.93
N LEU A 40 6.74 -10.09 -3.07
CA LEU A 40 5.73 -10.78 -3.86
C LEU A 40 4.35 -10.68 -3.17
N PRO A 41 3.23 -10.85 -3.92
CA PRO A 41 1.89 -10.75 -3.33
C PRO A 41 1.67 -11.62 -2.08
N LYS A 42 2.21 -12.85 -2.06
CA LYS A 42 2.12 -13.74 -0.89
C LYS A 42 2.92 -13.23 0.31
N GLU A 43 4.06 -12.61 0.07
CA GLU A 43 4.91 -12.06 1.13
C GLU A 43 4.29 -10.80 1.73
N LYS A 44 3.54 -10.01 0.95
CA LYS A 44 2.77 -8.88 1.46
C LYS A 44 1.75 -9.33 2.52
N ILE A 45 1.05 -10.44 2.26
CA ILE A 45 0.11 -11.05 3.21
C ILE A 45 0.85 -11.53 4.45
N ALA A 46 1.99 -12.22 4.27
CA ALA A 46 2.78 -12.72 5.39
C ALA A 46 3.27 -11.59 6.33
N VAL A 47 3.52 -10.39 5.82
CA VAL A 47 3.83 -9.22 6.66
C VAL A 47 2.66 -8.87 7.57
N LEU A 48 1.41 -8.91 7.08
CA LEU A 48 0.21 -8.62 7.88
C LEU A 48 -0.10 -9.74 8.90
N ASP A 49 0.15 -10.99 8.54
CA ASP A 49 -0.07 -12.14 9.43
C ASP A 49 0.93 -12.20 10.58
N GLN A 50 2.12 -11.60 10.41
CA GLN A 50 3.15 -11.50 11.44
C GLN A 50 2.94 -10.34 12.42
N LEU A 51 1.95 -9.48 12.19
CA LEU A 51 1.66 -8.36 13.09
C LEU A 51 0.96 -8.87 14.35
N ASP A 52 1.54 -8.51 15.49
CA ASP A 52 1.02 -8.89 16.80
C ASP A 52 -0.25 -8.10 17.14
N ASN A 53 -1.00 -8.58 18.15
CA ASN A 53 -2.20 -7.89 18.65
C ASN A 53 -1.93 -6.45 19.12
N THR A 54 -0.68 -6.10 19.44
CA THR A 54 -0.26 -4.76 19.84
C THR A 54 -0.16 -3.78 18.66
N GLU A 55 0.00 -4.30 17.45
CA GLU A 55 0.08 -3.56 16.19
C GLU A 55 -1.29 -3.48 15.47
N ARG A 56 -2.29 -4.22 15.98
CA ARG A 56 -3.67 -4.19 15.51
C ARG A 56 -4.53 -3.16 16.25
N PRO A 57 -5.58 -2.62 15.60
CA PRO A 57 -6.04 -2.92 14.25
C PRO A 57 -5.18 -2.27 13.15
N VAL A 58 -5.08 -2.95 12.01
CA VAL A 58 -4.33 -2.50 10.82
C VAL A 58 -5.30 -2.03 9.75
N CYS A 59 -5.08 -0.81 9.27
CA CYS A 59 -5.75 -0.25 8.11
C CYS A 59 -4.79 -0.30 6.90
N MET A 60 -5.17 -1.00 5.85
CA MET A 60 -4.38 -1.11 4.62
C MET A 60 -4.99 -0.27 3.50
N VAL A 61 -4.15 0.46 2.77
CA VAL A 61 -4.50 1.24 1.59
C VAL A 61 -3.76 0.68 0.38
N GLY A 62 -4.45 0.41 -0.72
CA GLY A 62 -3.87 -0.18 -1.93
C GLY A 62 -4.68 0.12 -3.19
N ASP A 63 -4.18 -0.27 -4.36
CA ASP A 63 -4.80 0.01 -5.67
C ASP A 63 -5.98 -0.92 -6.04
N GLY A 64 -6.33 -1.85 -5.15
CA GLY A 64 -7.49 -2.72 -5.26
C GLY A 64 -7.33 -3.91 -6.20
N VAL A 65 -6.51 -3.84 -7.24
CA VAL A 65 -6.30 -4.96 -8.18
C VAL A 65 -5.09 -5.81 -7.78
N ASN A 66 -3.94 -5.17 -7.53
CA ASN A 66 -2.71 -5.89 -7.20
C ASN A 66 -2.66 -6.23 -5.70
N ASP A 67 -3.31 -5.42 -4.87
CA ASP A 67 -3.30 -5.55 -3.42
C ASP A 67 -4.58 -6.17 -2.86
N ALA A 68 -5.50 -6.66 -3.69
CA ALA A 68 -6.79 -7.22 -3.25
C ALA A 68 -6.67 -8.27 -2.13
N PRO A 69 -5.74 -9.25 -2.22
CA PRO A 69 -5.57 -10.23 -1.15
C PRO A 69 -5.12 -9.60 0.17
N SER A 70 -4.18 -8.67 0.12
CA SER A 70 -3.66 -8.01 1.33
C SER A 70 -4.70 -7.07 1.95
N LEU A 71 -5.49 -6.37 1.13
CA LEU A 71 -6.62 -5.55 1.59
C LEU A 71 -7.68 -6.38 2.31
N ALA A 72 -7.90 -7.63 1.90
CA ALA A 72 -8.85 -8.54 2.55
C ALA A 72 -8.30 -9.13 3.87
N THR A 73 -6.98 -9.20 4.05
CA THR A 73 -6.34 -9.68 5.28
C THR A 73 -6.28 -8.60 6.39
N ALA A 74 -6.29 -7.32 6.01
CA ALA A 74 -6.28 -6.22 6.96
C ALA A 74 -7.60 -6.15 7.76
N ASP A 75 -7.56 -5.56 8.96
CA ASP A 75 -8.78 -5.33 9.76
C ASP A 75 -9.71 -4.31 9.07
N VAL A 76 -9.12 -3.36 8.34
CA VAL A 76 -9.81 -2.43 7.45
C VAL A 76 -9.04 -2.29 6.15
N GLY A 77 -9.67 -2.59 5.02
CA GLY A 77 -9.12 -2.41 3.68
C GLY A 77 -9.71 -1.19 2.96
N ILE A 78 -8.86 -0.30 2.44
CA ILE A 78 -9.23 0.86 1.63
C ILE A 78 -8.64 0.69 0.23
N ALA A 79 -9.50 0.38 -0.74
CA ALA A 79 -9.10 0.32 -2.15
C ALA A 79 -9.20 1.71 -2.79
N MET A 80 -8.09 2.20 -3.33
CA MET A 80 -8.07 3.37 -4.21
C MET A 80 -8.64 2.96 -5.57
N GLY A 81 -9.72 3.61 -6.00
CA GLY A 81 -10.34 3.32 -7.28
C GLY A 81 -9.36 3.50 -8.45
N LEU A 82 -9.47 2.62 -9.46
CA LEU A 82 -8.63 2.62 -10.64
C LEU A 82 -8.62 3.99 -11.34
N MET A 83 -7.45 4.61 -11.45
CA MET A 83 -7.20 5.64 -12.46
C MET A 83 -6.68 4.94 -13.72
N VAL A 84 -7.58 4.36 -14.51
CA VAL A 84 -7.26 4.03 -15.91
C VAL A 84 -7.37 5.35 -16.68
N PRO A 85 -6.27 5.95 -17.19
CA PRO A 85 -6.42 7.05 -18.13
C PRO A 85 -7.27 6.53 -19.29
N PRO A 86 -8.30 7.28 -19.75
CA PRO A 86 -9.16 6.81 -20.83
C PRO A 86 -8.29 6.38 -22.00
N LEU A 87 -8.53 5.17 -22.52
CA LEU A 87 -7.86 4.68 -23.72
C LEU A 87 -7.96 5.79 -24.79
N PRO A 88 -6.86 6.11 -25.50
CA PRO A 88 -6.95 7.06 -26.59
C PRO A 88 -7.98 6.52 -27.58
N VAL A 89 -9.15 7.17 -27.63
CA VAL A 89 -10.13 6.92 -28.67
C VAL A 89 -9.50 7.42 -29.95
N ASN A 90 -8.84 6.53 -30.68
CA ASN A 90 -8.40 6.82 -32.03
C ASN A 90 -9.65 6.92 -32.91
N ARG A 91 -10.28 8.10 -32.95
CA ARG A 91 -11.26 8.46 -33.97
C ARG A 91 -10.50 8.70 -35.27
N GLN A 92 -10.18 7.62 -35.97
CA GLN A 92 -9.96 7.66 -37.40
C GLN A 92 -10.99 6.71 -38.03
N MET A 93 -12.11 7.29 -38.47
CA MET A 93 -12.94 6.71 -39.51
C MET A 93 -12.71 7.53 -40.78
N PRO A 94 -12.37 6.92 -41.94
CA PRO A 94 -12.91 7.38 -43.21
C PRO A 94 -14.40 7.06 -43.31
#